data_AF-A0A1M7DNC0-F1
#
_entry.id   AF-A0A1M7DNC0-F1
#
_cell.length_a   1.000
_cell.length_b   1.000
_cell.length_c   1.000
_cell.angle_alpha   90.00
_cell.angle_beta   90.00
_cell.angle_gamma   90.00
#
_symmetry.space_group_name_H-M   'P 1'
#
loop_
_entity.id
_entity.type
_entity.pdbx_description
1 polymer ?
#
loop_
_entity_poly.entity_id
_entity_poly.type
_entity_poly.pdbx_seq_one_letter_code
_entity_poly.pdbx_strand_id
1 'polypeptide(L)' 'MNCAPIDDARPFAEVLRDWMARNALTYDQAHKRLDLARRSIANALAGQPVRQERALRALMTLVDEGRA' A
#
# COMPACT_ATOMS: atom_id res chain seq x y z
N MET A 1 1.92 7.98 15.80
CA MET A 1 1.47 6.59 16.03
C MET A 1 1.26 5.95 14.67
N ASN A 2 2.04 4.92 14.33
CA ASN A 2 1.84 4.18 13.09
C ASN A 2 0.71 3.18 13.30
N CYS A 3 -0.46 3.44 12.72
CA CYS A 3 -1.52 2.45 12.66
C CYS A 3 -1.18 1.43 11.55
N ALA A 4 -1.61 0.19 11.71
CA ALA A 4 -1.48 -0.81 10.66
C ALA A 4 -2.29 -0.38 9.43
N PRO A 5 -1.81 -0.59 8.19
CA PRO A 5 -2.53 -0.19 6.97
C PRO A 5 -3.98 -0.67 6.91
N ILE A 6 -4.29 -1.83 7.53
CA ILE A 6 -5.64 -2.40 7.59
C ILE A 6 -6.61 -1.63 8.50
N ASP A 7 -6.11 -0.99 9.55
CA ASP A 7 -6.91 -0.25 10.54
C ASP A 7 -6.84 1.27 10.34
N ASP A 8 -6.02 1.72 9.39
CA ASP A 8 -5.80 3.15 9.13
C ASP A 8 -7.00 3.79 8.41
N ALA A 9 -7.65 4.74 9.06
CA ALA A 9 -8.83 5.45 8.55
C ALA A 9 -8.51 6.46 7.42
N ARG A 10 -7.23 6.76 7.15
CA ARG A 10 -6.82 7.67 6.07
C ARG A 10 -7.18 7.09 4.68
N PRO A 11 -7.34 7.95 3.66
CA PRO A 11 -7.48 7.50 2.28
C PRO A 11 -6.34 6.57 1.85
N PHE A 12 -6.65 5.54 1.06
CA PHE A 12 -5.65 4.53 0.67
C PHE A 12 -4.40 5.12 0.03
N ALA A 13 -4.55 6.17 -0.78
CA ALA A 13 -3.42 6.85 -1.42
C ALA A 13 -2.41 7.40 -0.40
N GLU A 14 -2.89 7.93 0.73
CA GLU A 14 -2.03 8.44 1.80
C GLU A 14 -1.36 7.30 2.56
N VAL A 15 -2.12 6.25 2.87
CA VAL A 15 -1.61 5.04 3.55
C VAL A 15 -0.54 4.35 2.71
N LEU A 16 -0.76 4.25 1.39
CA LEU A 16 0.19 3.67 0.45
C LEU A 16 1.46 4.51 0.35
N ARG A 17 1.37 5.85 0.28
CA ARG A 17 2.54 6.74 0.28
C ARG A 17 3.36 6.61 1.55
N ASP A 18 2.69 6.64 2.70
CA ASP A 18 3.34 6.49 4.00
C ASP A 18 4.03 5.12 4.11
N TRP A 19 3.32 4.04 3.79
CA TRP A 19 3.87 2.68 3.79
C TRP A 19 5.09 2.53 2.87
N MET A 20 5.06 3.10 1.66
CA MET A 20 6.20 3.13 0.75
C MET A 20 7.38 3.90 1.35
N ALA A 21 7.14 5.06 1.96
CA ALA A 21 8.19 5.85 2.59
C ALA A 21 8.84 5.12 3.76
N ARG A 22 8.04 4.47 4.63
CA ARG A 22 8.52 3.69 5.79
C ARG A 22 9.37 2.50 5.40
N ASN A 23 9.03 1.85 4.29
CA ASN A 23 9.75 0.68 3.77
C ASN A 23 10.85 1.07 2.75
N ALA A 24 11.13 2.37 2.57
CA ALA A 24 12.09 2.89 1.58
C ALA A 24 11.84 2.35 0.15
N LEU A 25 10.58 2.18 -0.23
CA LEU A 25 10.17 1.60 -1.51
C LEU A 25 9.96 2.69 -2.57
N THR A 26 10.54 2.46 -3.73
CA THR A 26 10.17 3.14 -4.97
C THR A 26 8.85 2.61 -5.53
N TYR A 27 8.25 3.34 -6.47
CA TYR A 27 7.10 2.88 -7.25
C TYR A 27 7.34 1.51 -7.90
N ASP A 28 8.57 1.27 -8.39
CA ASP A 28 8.93 0.01 -9.04
C ASP A 28 8.97 -1.17 -8.05
N GLN A 29 9.36 -0.92 -6.81
CA GLN A 29 9.44 -1.96 -5.79
C GLN A 29 8.06 -2.23 -5.17
N ALA A 30 7.24 -1.19 -4.97
CA ALA A 30 5.91 -1.33 -4.41
C ALA A 30 5.00 -2.24 -5.27
N HIS A 31 5.07 -2.10 -6.60
CA HIS A 31 4.24 -2.94 -7.49
C HIS A 31 4.62 -4.43 -7.41
N LYS A 32 5.90 -4.74 -7.20
CA LYS A 32 6.38 -6.12 -7.01
C LYS A 32 5.94 -6.67 -5.65
N ARG A 33 6.05 -5.85 -4.61
CA ARG A 33 5.71 -6.27 -3.24
C ARG A 33 4.21 -6.51 -3.04
N LEU A 34 3.39 -5.78 -3.78
CA LEU A 34 1.92 -5.90 -3.74
C LEU A 34 1.35 -6.80 -4.85
N ASP A 35 2.21 -7.38 -5.69
CA ASP A 35 1.83 -8.15 -6.88
C ASP A 35 0.76 -7.44 -7.75
N LEU A 36 1.03 -6.17 -8.04
CA LEU A 36 0.17 -5.30 -8.83
C LEU A 36 0.87 -4.85 -10.12
N ALA A 37 0.07 -4.58 -11.14
CA ALA A 37 0.54 -3.83 -12.30
C ALA A 37 0.99 -2.42 -11.87
N ARG A 38 2.08 -1.91 -12.46
CA ARG A 38 2.58 -0.54 -12.20
C ARG A 38 1.51 0.53 -12.34
N ARG A 39 0.65 0.40 -13.36
CA ARG A 39 -0.47 1.33 -13.59
C ARG A 39 -1.47 1.33 -12.43
N SER A 40 -1.71 0.18 -11.81
CA SER A 40 -2.60 0.08 -10.65
C SER A 40 -2.04 0.82 -9.44
N ILE A 41 -0.73 0.74 -9.20
CA ILE A 41 -0.04 1.53 -8.16
C ILE A 41 -0.14 3.03 -8.46
N ALA A 42 0.12 3.44 -9.70
CA ALA A 42 0.01 4.85 -10.10
C ALA A 42 -1.42 5.38 -9.90
N ASN A 43 -2.43 4.63 -10.32
CA ASN A 43 -3.85 4.98 -10.14
C ASN A 43 -4.21 5.09 -8.65
N ALA A 44 -3.77 4.12 -7.82
CA ALA A 44 -4.00 4.15 -6.38
C ALA A 44 -3.39 5.39 -5.72
N LEU A 45 -2.16 5.76 -6.12
CA LEU A 45 -1.47 6.94 -5.59
C LEU A 45 -2.10 8.26 -6.05
N ALA A 46 -2.74 8.26 -7.23
CA ALA A 46 -3.57 9.35 -7.73
C ALA A 46 -4.97 9.40 -7.08
N GLY A 47 -5.27 8.52 -6.11
CA GLY A 47 -6.55 8.51 -5.39
C GLY A 47 -7.71 7.88 -6.17
N GLN A 48 -7.43 7.13 -7.24
CA GLN A 48 -8.47 6.37 -7.93
C GLN A 48 -8.98 5.22 -7.04
N PRO A 49 -10.28 4.87 -7.12
CA PRO A 49 -10.83 3.74 -6.37
C PRO A 49 -10.10 2.43 -6.69
N VAL A 50 -9.76 1.67 -5.65
CA VAL A 50 -9.11 0.36 -5.79
C VAL A 50 -10.06 -0.73 -5.31
N ARG A 51 -10.54 -1.57 -6.23
CA ARG A 51 -11.53 -2.62 -5.93
C ARG A 51 -11.09 -3.57 -4.81
N GLN A 52 -9.78 -3.82 -4.70
CA GLN A 52 -9.17 -4.73 -3.74
C GLN A 52 -8.43 -4.01 -2.61
N GLU A 53 -8.82 -2.77 -2.28
CA GLU A 53 -8.16 -1.94 -1.25
C GLU A 53 -7.97 -2.68 0.07
N ARG A 54 -9.02 -3.31 0.60
CA ARG A 54 -8.93 -4.04 1.89
C ARG A 54 -7.91 -5.17 1.85
N ALA A 55 -7.84 -5.91 0.73
CA ALA A 55 -6.86 -6.99 0.57
C ALA A 55 -5.43 -6.44 0.46
N LEU A 56 -5.23 -5.31 -0.23
CA LEU A 56 -3.93 -4.66 -0.31
C LEU A 56 -3.48 -4.11 1.04
N ARG A 57 -4.38 -3.49 1.81
CA ARG A 57 -4.08 -3.04 3.17
C ARG A 57 -3.71 -4.20 4.09
N ALA A 58 -4.38 -5.35 3.97
CA ALA A 58 -4.02 -6.55 4.71
C ALA A 58 -2.62 -7.03 4.31
N LEU A 59 -2.31 -7.08 3.02
CA LEU A 59 -0.98 -7.45 2.52
C LEU A 59 0.12 -6.48 3.02
N MET A 60 -0.12 -5.17 2.94
CA MET A 60 0.81 -4.16 3.47
C MET A 60 1.05 -4.34 4.96
N THR A 61 0.02 -4.71 5.72
CA THR A 61 0.14 -5.02 7.16
C THR A 61 1.02 -6.25 7.39
N LEU A 62 0.82 -7.33 6.62
CA LEU A 62 1.67 -8.51 6.70
C LEU A 62 3.13 -8.22 6.32
N VAL A 63 3.38 -7.33 5.35
CA VAL A 63 4.73 -6.90 5.01
C VAL A 63 5.36 -6.11 6.17
N ASP A 64 4.63 -5.18 6.78
CA ASP A 64 5.11 -4.41 7.93
C ASP A 64 5.42 -5.33 9.14
N GLU A 65 4.68 -6.44 9.30
CA GLU A 65 4.94 -7.47 10.31
C GLU A 65 6.07 -8.45 9.94
N GLY A 66 6.62 -8.39 8.72
CA GLY A 66 7.65 -9.33 8.24
C GLY A 66 7.13 -10.74 7.91
N ARG A 67 5.83 -10.88 7.59
CA ARG A 67 5.14 -12.15 7.35
C ARG A 67 4.83 -12.40 5.86
N ALA A 68 5.27 -11.51 4.97
CA ALA A 68 5.05 -11.54 3.52
C ALA A 68 6.26 -11.03 2.72
#